data_AF-A0A3C1ET47-F1
#
_entry.id   AF-A0A3C1ET47-F1
#
_cell.length_a   1.000
_cell.length_b   1.000
_cell.length_c   1.000
_cell.angle_alpha   90.00
_cell.angle_beta   90.00
_cell.angle_gamma   90.00
#
_symmetry.space_group_name_H-M   'P 1'
#
loop_
_entity.id
_entity.type
_entity.pdbx_description
1 polymer ?
#
loop_
_entity_poly.entity_id
_entity_poly.type
_entity_poly.pdbx_seq_one_letter_code
_entity_poly.pdbx_strand_id
1 'polypeptide(L)' 'CPEVFEMRDDGVVDVKMEYQGVEIAEPELQEKVRQAADACPAMAIVVEE' A
#
# COMPACT_ATOMS: atom_id res chain seq x y z
N CYS A 1 -2.94 5.94 -1.09
CA CYS A 1 -3.94 4.87 -0.90
C CYS A 1 -4.15 4.63 0.60
N PRO A 2 -4.92 5.50 1.29
CA PRO A 2 -5.21 5.34 2.73
C PRO A 2 -6.08 4.11 3.04
N GLU A 3 -6.63 3.46 2.02
CA GLU A 3 -7.36 2.20 2.16
C GLU A 3 -6.44 1.07 2.60
N VAL A 4 -5.22 1.00 2.04
CA VAL A 4 -4.25 -0.10 2.27
C VAL A 4 -3.12 0.29 3.20
N PHE A 5 -2.74 1.57 3.24
CA PHE A 5 -1.62 2.07 4.04
C PHE A 5 -2.11 2.91 5.22
N GLU A 6 -1.38 2.84 6.33
CA GLU A 6 -1.60 3.66 7.52
C GLU A 6 -0.30 4.30 8.01
N MET A 7 -0.40 5.52 8.56
CA MET A 7 0.73 6.19 9.18
C MET A 7 0.76 5.79 10.66
N ARG A 8 1.89 5.25 11.10
CA ARG A 8 2.14 4.87 12.48
C ARG A 8 2.63 6.07 13.29
N ASP A 9 2.57 5.94 14.61
CA ASP A 9 2.97 7.00 15.56
C ASP A 9 4.46 7.36 15.48
N ASP A 10 5.30 6.47 14.94
CA ASP A 10 6.72 6.69 14.67
C ASP A 10 6.99 7.46 13.36
N GLY A 11 5.92 7.87 12.66
CA GLY A 11 5.99 8.60 11.40
C GLY A 11 6.27 7.73 10.19
N VAL A 12 6.31 6.41 10.34
CA VAL A 12 6.49 5.46 9.25
C VAL A 12 5.13 5.05 8.69
N VAL A 13 5.07 4.84 7.37
CA VAL A 13 3.89 4.30 6.71
C VAL A 13 4.03 2.78 6.63
N ASP A 14 2.98 2.08 7.02
CA ASP A 14 2.92 0.60 7.03
C ASP A 14 1.66 0.12 6.30
N VAL A 15 1.64 -1.15 5.90
CA VAL A 15 0.43 -1.79 5.35
C VAL A 15 -0.52 -2.08 6.51
N LYS A 16 -1.80 -1.77 6.35
CA LYS A 16 -2.81 -2.09 7.37
C LYS A 16 -2.87 -3.58 7.62
N MET A 17 -3.12 -3.94 8.88
CA MET A 17 -3.19 -5.34 9.33
C MET A 17 -4.10 -6.23 8.47
N GLU A 18 -5.22 -5.70 7.97
CA GLU A 18 -6.17 -6.45 7.12
C GLU A 18 -5.62 -6.85 5.74
N TYR A 19 -4.58 -6.15 5.26
CA TYR A 19 -3.92 -6.41 3.97
C TYR A 19 -2.50 -6.97 4.14
N GLN A 20 -2.02 -7.15 5.38
CA GLN A 20 -0.69 -7.73 5.63
C GLN A 20 -0.70 -9.24 5.38
N GLY A 21 0.19 -9.70 4.49
CA GLY A 21 0.36 -11.12 4.19
C GLY A 21 -0.81 -11.76 3.45
N VAL A 22 -1.71 -10.94 2.89
CA VAL A 22 -2.84 -11.40 2.07
C VAL A 22 -2.77 -10.76 0.69
N GLU A 23 -3.29 -11.49 -0.29
CA GLU A 23 -3.44 -10.97 -1.65
C GLU A 23 -4.64 -10.03 -1.71
N ILE A 24 -4.42 -8.82 -2.25
CA ILE A 24 -5.50 -7.84 -2.47
C ILE A 24 -6.25 -8.28 -3.73
N ALA A 25 -7.45 -8.84 -3.58
CA ALA A 25 -8.23 -9.35 -4.71
C ALA A 25 -9.02 -8.25 -5.43
N GLU A 26 -9.31 -7.13 -4.77
CA GLU A 26 -10.13 -6.07 -5.36
C GLU A 26 -9.35 -5.30 -6.43
N PRO A 27 -9.77 -5.31 -7.70
CA PRO A 27 -9.02 -4.70 -8.79
C PRO A 27 -8.89 -3.18 -8.63
N GLU A 28 -9.91 -2.52 -8.06
CA GLU A 28 -9.86 -1.09 -7.75
C GLU A 28 -8.81 -0.74 -6.69
N LEU A 29 -8.60 -1.62 -5.70
CA LEU A 29 -7.56 -1.44 -4.69
C LEU A 29 -6.18 -1.72 -5.28
N GLN A 30 -6.04 -2.75 -6.11
CA GLN A 30 -4.79 -3.03 -6.82
C GLN A 30 -4.34 -1.83 -7.67
N GLU A 31 -5.27 -1.18 -8.40
CA GLU A 31 -4.97 0.00 -9.18
C GLU A 31 -4.52 1.18 -8.29
N LYS A 32 -5.23 1.43 -7.19
CA LYS A 32 -4.86 2.49 -6.23
C LYS A 32 -3.50 2.24 -5.58
N VAL A 33 -3.15 0.99 -5.30
CA VAL A 33 -1.83 0.61 -4.75
C VAL A 33 -0.74 0.85 -5.79
N ARG A 34 -0.95 0.47 -7.05
CA ARG A 34 -0.01 0.76 -8.15
C ARG A 34 0.22 2.26 -8.32
N GLN A 35 -0.85 3.05 -8.36
CA GLN A 35 -0.76 4.51 -8.43
C GLN A 35 0.01 5.11 -7.22
N ALA A 36 -0.20 4.56 -6.02
CA ALA A 36 0.53 4.99 -4.83
C ALA A 36 2.02 4.64 -4.91
N ALA A 37 2.36 3.47 -5.47
CA ALA A 37 3.74 3.06 -5.71
C ALA A 37 4.44 3.99 -6.72
N ASP A 38 3.79 4.28 -7.83
CA ASP A 38 4.30 5.19 -8.87
C ASP A 38 4.51 6.63 -8.33
N ALA A 39 3.64 7.07 -7.42
CA ALA A 39 3.73 8.38 -6.79
C ALA A 39 4.71 8.42 -5.59
N CYS A 40 5.25 7.28 -5.15
CA CYS A 40 6.11 7.22 -3.97
C CYS A 40 7.55 7.64 -4.31
N PRO A 41 8.02 8.83 -3.89
CA PRO A 41 9.36 9.31 -4.24
C PRO A 41 10.48 8.47 -3.60
N ALA A 42 10.17 7.79 -2.49
CA ALA A 42 11.11 6.93 -1.79
C ALA A 42 11.17 5.50 -2.36
N MET A 43 10.32 5.18 -3.35
CA MET A 43 10.19 3.82 -3.90
C MET A 43 9.99 2.74 -2.82
N ALA A 44 9.29 3.10 -1.74
CA ALA A 44 9.11 2.25 -0.56
C ALA A 44 7.97 1.23 -0.72
N ILE A 45 7.16 1.37 -1.77
CA ILE A 45 6.04 0.46 -2.07
C ILE A 45 6.47 -0.43 -3.22
N VAL A 46 6.44 -1.74 -3.00
CA VAL A 46 6.72 -2.77 -4.02
C VAL A 46 5.42 -3.53 -4.29
N VAL A 47 5.08 -3.68 -5.57
CA VAL A 47 3.93 -4.44 -6.03
C VAL A 47 4.44 -5.61 -6.85
N GLU A 48 4.11 -6.83 -6.43
CA GLU A 48 4.43 -8.07 -7.15
C GLU A 48 3.28 -8.45 -8.10
N GLU A 49 3.59 -9.15 -9.19
CA GLU A 49 2.64 -9.62 -10.22
C GLU A 49 2.21 -11.07 -10.03
#